data_AF-A0A126P3L6-F1
#
_entry.id   AF-A0A126P3L6-F1
#
_cell.length_a   1.000
_cell.length_b   1.000
_cell.length_c   1.000
_cell.angle_alpha   90.00
_cell.angle_beta   90.00
_cell.angle_gamma   90.00
#
_symmetry.space_group_name_H-M   'P 1'
#
loop_
_entity.id
_entity.type
_entity.pdbx_description
1 polymer ?
#
loop_
_entity_poly.entity_id
_entity_poly.type
_entity_poly.pdbx_seq_one_letter_code
_entity_poly.pdbx_strand_id
1 'polypeptide(L)'
;MQARSASTQATLARRAHVTELFNRSVGQLRDPNLEVRLAAIYVLREVAKDFPDLSDPVFDLLQAFLRASDTEYGDDAPPIDVQEIMKMLRSRLGDA
;
A
#
# COMPACT_ATOMS: atom_id res chain seq x y z
N MET A 1 21.35 19.82 -23.94
CA MET A 1 21.68 18.62 -23.14
C MET A 1 21.22 18.73 -21.67
N GLN A 2 21.38 19.88 -21.01
CA GLN A 2 21.01 20.07 -19.58
C GLN A 2 19.52 19.77 -19.26
N ALA A 3 18.56 20.19 -20.08
CA ALA A 3 17.13 19.94 -19.83
C ALA A 3 16.74 18.45 -19.82
N ARG A 4 17.34 17.61 -20.68
CA ARG A 4 17.12 16.15 -20.68
C ARG A 4 17.70 15.48 -19.44
N SER A 5 18.87 15.94 -18.98
CA SER A 5 19.50 15.42 -17.76
C SER A 5 18.65 15.75 -16.51
N ALA A 6 18.12 16.97 -16.43
CA ALA A 6 17.25 17.39 -15.33
C ALA A 6 15.93 16.59 -15.29
N SER A 7 15.28 16.35 -16.44
CA SER A 7 14.05 15.54 -16.48
C SER A 7 14.30 14.09 -16.07
N THR A 8 15.40 13.49 -16.51
CA THR A 8 15.77 12.12 -16.12
C THR A 8 16.06 12.02 -14.61
N GLN A 9 16.78 13.00 -14.05
CA GLN A 9 17.04 13.05 -12.62
C GLN A 9 15.74 13.20 -11.80
N ALA A 10 14.80 14.03 -12.23
CA ALA A 10 13.52 14.19 -11.57
C ALA A 10 12.70 12.88 -11.57
N THR A 11 12.68 12.16 -12.69
CA THR A 11 12.00 10.85 -12.78
C THR A 11 12.65 9.82 -11.84
N LEU A 12 13.98 9.75 -11.80
CA LEU A 12 14.69 8.83 -10.91
C LEU A 12 14.46 9.16 -9.43
N ALA A 13 14.48 10.44 -9.07
CA ALA A 13 14.20 10.89 -7.71
C ALA A 13 12.76 10.55 -7.28
N ARG A 14 11.78 10.79 -8.17
CA ARG A 14 10.37 10.40 -7.92
C ARG A 14 10.24 8.90 -7.69
N ARG A 15 10.94 8.09 -8.49
CA ARG A 15 10.93 6.63 -8.34
C ARG A 15 11.57 6.16 -7.04
N ALA A 16 12.72 6.71 -6.68
CA ALA A 16 13.37 6.38 -5.41
C ALA A 16 12.49 6.74 -4.21
N HIS A 17 11.85 7.91 -4.25
CA HIS A 17 10.97 8.36 -3.19
C HIS A 17 9.73 7.46 -3.02
N VAL A 18 9.06 7.06 -4.11
CA VAL A 18 7.90 6.17 -4.00
C VAL A 18 8.29 4.78 -3.49
N THR A 19 9.45 4.25 -3.90
CA THR A 19 9.96 2.98 -3.36
C THR A 19 10.23 3.07 -1.85
N GLU A 20 10.78 4.19 -1.38
CA GLU A 20 10.98 4.43 0.06
C GLU A 20 9.65 4.51 0.81
N LEU A 21 8.66 5.26 0.29
CA LEU A 21 7.33 5.35 0.87
C LEU A 21 6.62 4.00 0.94
N PHE A 22 6.71 3.22 -0.13
CA PHE A 22 6.19 1.86 -0.18
C PHE A 22 6.82 0.99 0.91
N ASN A 23 8.15 0.89 0.96
CA ASN A 23 8.87 0.07 1.93
C ASN A 23 8.58 0.48 3.38
N ARG A 24 8.53 1.80 3.66
CA ARG A 24 8.18 2.32 4.97
C ARG A 24 6.76 1.90 5.38
N SER A 25 5.79 2.08 4.48
CA SER A 25 4.39 1.75 4.74
C SER A 25 4.21 0.26 4.99
N VAL A 26 4.89 -0.60 4.22
CA VAL A 26 4.90 -2.05 4.43
C VAL A 26 5.40 -2.40 5.85
N GLY A 27 6.51 -1.78 6.30
CA GLY A 27 7.03 -2.00 7.65
C GLY A 27 6.08 -1.56 8.77
N GLN A 28 5.21 -0.59 8.49
CA GLN A 28 4.25 -0.03 9.43
C GLN A 28 2.92 -0.82 9.53
N LEU A 29 2.67 -1.79 8.63
CA LEU A 29 1.44 -2.59 8.66
C LEU A 29 1.30 -3.47 9.92
N ARG A 30 2.38 -3.70 10.66
CA ARG A 30 2.37 -4.46 11.93
C ARG A 30 2.68 -3.61 13.15
N ASP A 31 2.62 -2.28 13.00
CA ASP A 31 2.87 -1.38 14.12
C ASP A 31 1.83 -1.61 15.24
N PRO A 32 2.24 -1.62 16.52
CA PRO A 32 1.31 -1.80 17.63
C PRO A 32 0.23 -0.70 17.68
N ASN A 33 0.51 0.49 17.16
CA ASN A 33 -0.45 1.59 17.11
C ASN A 33 -1.36 1.48 15.87
N LEU A 34 -2.68 1.40 16.10
CA LEU A 34 -3.69 1.35 15.04
C LEU A 34 -3.59 2.54 14.07
N GLU A 35 -3.32 3.74 14.58
CA GLU A 35 -3.22 4.95 13.74
C GLU A 35 -2.08 4.84 12.73
N VAL A 36 -0.96 4.23 13.13
CA VAL A 36 0.21 4.01 12.26
C VAL A 36 -0.12 2.99 11.18
N ARG A 37 -0.83 1.89 11.52
CA ARG A 37 -1.27 0.90 10.55
C ARG A 37 -2.24 1.49 9.52
N LEU A 38 -3.21 2.29 9.97
CA LEU A 38 -4.16 2.97 9.08
C LEU A 38 -3.46 3.97 8.16
N ALA A 39 -2.52 4.76 8.68
CA ALA A 39 -1.73 5.68 7.87
C ALA A 39 -0.97 4.93 6.76
N ALA A 40 -0.33 3.81 7.09
CA ALA A 40 0.34 2.96 6.11
C ALA A 40 -0.60 2.42 5.02
N ILE A 41 -1.79 1.96 5.39
CA ILE A 41 -2.81 1.46 4.44
C ILE A 41 -3.24 2.58 3.47
N TYR A 42 -3.44 3.81 3.97
CA TYR A 42 -3.81 4.94 3.11
C TYR A 42 -2.67 5.38 2.21
N VAL A 43 -1.42 5.38 2.68
CA VAL A 43 -0.26 5.65 1.81
C VAL A 43 -0.15 4.61 0.71
N LEU A 44 -0.28 3.31 1.03
CA LEU A 44 -0.25 2.25 0.02
C LEU A 44 -1.37 2.40 -1.01
N ARG A 45 -2.57 2.83 -0.59
CA ARG A 45 -3.69 3.13 -1.49
C ARG A 45 -3.36 4.25 -2.47
N GLU A 46 -2.84 5.36 -1.99
CA GLU A 46 -2.47 6.48 -2.87
C GLU A 46 -1.29 6.11 -3.78
N VAL A 47 -0.31 5.32 -3.30
CA VAL A 47 0.77 4.80 -4.14
C VAL A 47 0.22 3.94 -5.28
N ALA A 48 -0.70 3.00 -5.00
CA ALA A 48 -1.29 2.14 -6.02
C ALA A 48 -2.09 2.93 -7.09
N LYS A 49 -2.70 4.04 -6.67
CA LYS A 49 -3.48 4.94 -7.54
C LYS A 49 -2.59 5.83 -8.41
N ASP A 50 -1.55 6.42 -7.82
CA ASP A 50 -0.68 7.39 -8.50
C ASP A 50 0.42 6.73 -9.34
N PHE A 51 0.74 5.46 -9.05
CA PHE A 51 1.78 4.68 -9.71
C PHE A 51 1.23 3.33 -10.18
N PRO A 52 0.64 3.27 -11.39
CA PRO A 52 -0.02 2.06 -11.90
C PRO A 52 0.88 0.82 -11.94
N ASP A 53 2.19 0.99 -12.15
CA ASP A 53 3.18 -0.09 -12.13
C ASP A 53 3.40 -0.70 -10.72
N LEU A 54 2.99 0.02 -9.67
CA LEU A 54 3.04 -0.44 -8.28
C LEU A 54 1.68 -0.92 -7.76
N SER A 55 0.61 -0.79 -8.55
CA SER A 55 -0.72 -1.25 -8.16
C SER A 55 -0.68 -2.75 -7.84
N ASP A 56 -0.34 -3.61 -8.79
CA ASP A 56 -0.32 -5.08 -8.58
C ASP A 56 0.53 -5.50 -7.36
N PRO A 57 1.79 -5.03 -7.22
CA PRO A 57 2.58 -5.30 -6.02
C PRO A 57 1.90 -4.90 -4.70
N VAL A 58 1.23 -3.75 -4.63
CA VAL A 58 0.52 -3.30 -3.43
C VAL A 58 -0.62 -4.27 -3.09
N PHE A 59 -1.45 -4.63 -4.08
CA PHE A 59 -2.60 -5.49 -3.84
C PHE A 59 -2.20 -6.94 -3.53
N ASP A 60 -1.16 -7.47 -4.16
CA ASP A 60 -0.61 -8.79 -3.84
C ASP A 60 -0.05 -8.84 -2.43
N LEU A 61 0.67 -7.79 -2.01
CA LEU A 61 1.19 -7.68 -0.66
C LEU A 61 0.07 -7.62 0.38
N LEU A 62 -0.98 -6.83 0.14
CA LEU A 62 -2.12 -6.73 1.05
C LEU A 62 -2.89 -8.07 1.15
N GLN A 63 -3.05 -8.79 0.05
CA GLN A 63 -3.62 -10.14 0.07
C GLN A 63 -2.73 -11.13 0.85
N ALA A 64 -1.41 -11.05 0.69
CA ALA A 64 -0.48 -11.87 1.47
C ALA A 64 -0.52 -11.53 2.97
N PHE A 65 -0.63 -10.23 3.29
CA PHE A 65 -0.76 -9.75 4.66
C PHE A 65 -2.01 -10.31 5.34
N LEU A 66 -3.17 -10.26 4.67
CA LEU A 66 -4.41 -10.84 5.20
C LEU A 66 -4.29 -12.35 5.42
N ARG A 67 -3.72 -13.07 4.44
CA ARG A 67 -3.48 -14.52 4.56
C ARG A 67 -2.55 -14.88 5.72
N ALA A 68 -1.51 -14.09 5.95
CA ALA A 68 -0.55 -14.32 7.02
C ALA A 68 -1.05 -13.88 8.41
N SER A 69 -2.19 -13.19 8.48
CA SER A 69 -2.72 -12.71 9.76
C SER A 69 -3.43 -13.80 10.55
N ASP A 70 -3.78 -14.94 9.93
CA ASP A 70 -4.33 -16.19 10.53
C ASP A 70 -5.38 -15.98 11.66
N THR A 71 -6.03 -14.82 11.70
CA THR A 71 -6.95 -14.45 12.76
C THR A 71 -8.34 -14.77 12.26
N GLU A 72 -8.90 -15.88 12.72
CA GLU A 72 -10.32 -16.14 12.63
C GLU A 72 -11.03 -15.22 13.62
N TYR A 73 -11.76 -14.24 13.09
CA TYR A 73 -12.54 -13.30 13.90
C TYR A 73 -13.83 -13.94 14.46
N GLY A 74 -14.16 -15.16 14.04
CA GLY A 74 -15.41 -15.84 14.44
C GLY A 74 -16.62 -15.02 14.00
N ASP A 75 -17.52 -14.75 14.95
CA ASP A 75 -18.68 -13.87 14.75
C ASP A 75 -18.35 -12.37 14.94
N ASP A 76 -17.14 -12.05 15.41
CA ASP A 76 -16.71 -10.66 15.59
C ASP A 76 -16.27 -10.03 14.26
N ALA A 77 -16.44 -8.72 14.15
CA ALA A 77 -15.93 -7.98 13.01
C ALA A 77 -14.39 -7.95 13.04
N PRO A 78 -13.71 -8.04 11.87
CA PRO A 78 -12.27 -7.85 11.79
C PRO A 78 -11.82 -6.49 12.37
N PRO A 79 -10.57 -6.35 12.83
CA PRO A 79 -9.98 -5.06 13.17
C PRO A 79 -10.15 -4.02 12.06
N ILE A 80 -10.27 -2.75 12.45
CA ILE A 80 -10.59 -1.65 11.52
C ILE A 80 -9.58 -1.56 10.37
N ASP A 81 -8.30 -1.73 10.64
CA ASP A 81 -7.23 -1.78 9.65
C ASP A 81 -7.39 -2.94 8.67
N VAL A 82 -7.77 -4.12 9.16
CA VAL A 82 -8.07 -5.28 8.31
C VAL A 82 -9.30 -5.01 7.44
N GLN A 83 -10.34 -4.37 7.98
CA GLN A 83 -11.52 -3.97 7.20
C GLN A 83 -11.16 -2.98 6.08
N GLU A 84 -10.26 -2.03 6.34
CA GLU A 84 -9.80 -1.08 5.31
C GLU A 84 -8.97 -1.75 4.22
N ILE A 85 -8.14 -2.74 4.56
CA ILE A 85 -7.45 -3.57 3.57
C ILE A 85 -8.48 -4.34 2.72
N MET A 86 -9.44 -5.02 3.34
CA MET A 86 -10.49 -5.76 2.63
C MET A 86 -11.31 -4.84 1.71
N LYS A 87 -11.64 -3.63 2.16
CA LYS A 87 -12.34 -2.62 1.36
C LYS A 87 -11.53 -2.24 0.13
N MET A 88 -10.24 -1.98 0.29
CA MET A 88 -9.34 -1.67 -0.83
C MET A 88 -9.29 -2.81 -1.84
N LEU A 89 -9.09 -4.06 -1.38
CA LEU A 89 -9.08 -5.25 -2.26
C LEU A 89 -10.41 -5.41 -3.01
N ARG A 90 -11.55 -5.20 -2.34
CA ARG A 90 -12.88 -5.27 -2.97
C ARG A 90 -13.09 -4.21 -4.04
N SER A 91 -12.64 -2.97 -3.79
CA SER A 91 -12.75 -1.90 -4.79
C SER A 91 -12.01 -2.26 -6.08
N ARG A 92 -10.79 -2.81 -5.99
CA ARG A 92 -10.05 -3.26 -7.17
C ARG A 92 -10.76 -4.34 -7.98
N LEU A 93 -11.47 -5.26 -7.32
CA LEU A 93 -12.23 -6.30 -8.01
C LEU A 93 -13.48 -5.76 -8.74
N GLY A 94 -14.02 -4.61 -8.30
CA GLY A 94 -15.13 -3.94 -8.98
C GLY A 94 -14.70 -3.06 -10.16
N ASP A 95 -13.43 -2.65 -10.21
CA ASP A 95 -12.83 -1.85 -11.29
C ASP A 95 -12.20 -2.70 -12.41
N ALA A 96 -12.23 -4.04 -12.28
CA ALA A 96 -11.57 -5.01 -13.17
C ALA A 96 -12.52 -5.59 -14.25
#